data_AF-A0A6P0CFD5-F1
#
_entry.id   AF-A0A6P0CFD5-F1
#
_cell.length_a   1.000
_cell.length_b   1.000
_cell.length_c   1.000
_cell.angle_alpha   90.00
_cell.angle_beta   90.00
_cell.angle_gamma   90.00
#
_symmetry.space_group_name_H-M   'P 1'
#
loop_
_entity.id
_entity.type
_entity.pdbx_description
1 polymer ?
#
loop_
_entity_poly.entity_id
_entity_poly.type
_entity_poly.pdbx_seq_one_letter_code
_entity_poly.pdbx_strand_id
1 'polypeptide(L)'
;MQPDLPLAAKQPATEKQIAYATTLAQRHDTKLPQGITADRAALSKWIDAHKAPAPQGRFSDYPSSKQVAFAERIARLKRNPVPPECFRDRALMSRWIDSNKPR
;
A
#
# COMPACT_ATOMS: atom_id res chain seq x y z
N MET A 1 1.66 -40.75 -9.48
CA MET A 1 2.51 -40.15 -8.44
C MET A 1 2.70 -38.68 -8.81
N GLN A 2 1.83 -37.78 -8.33
CA GLN A 2 2.07 -36.34 -8.45
C GLN A 2 3.22 -35.97 -7.50
N PRO A 3 4.25 -35.24 -7.94
CA PRO A 3 5.31 -34.81 -7.05
C PRO A 3 4.75 -33.74 -6.10
N ASP A 4 4.88 -34.01 -4.81
CA ASP A 4 4.60 -33.10 -3.70
C ASP A 4 5.45 -31.83 -3.91
N LEU A 5 4.80 -30.73 -4.32
CA LEU A 5 5.44 -29.42 -4.44
C LEU A 5 5.96 -29.02 -3.05
N PRO A 6 7.21 -28.52 -2.92
CA PRO A 6 7.75 -28.17 -1.63
C PRO A 6 6.87 -27.10 -0.98
N LEU A 7 6.29 -27.43 0.17
CA LEU A 7 5.60 -26.49 1.08
C LEU A 7 6.46 -25.23 1.16
N ALA A 8 5.98 -24.14 0.55
CA ALA A 8 6.72 -22.90 0.41
C ALA A 8 7.37 -22.55 1.75
N ALA A 9 8.70 -22.60 1.82
CA ALA A 9 9.45 -22.35 3.03
C ALA A 9 9.00 -21.01 3.61
N LYS A 10 8.53 -21.01 4.87
CA LYS A 10 8.06 -19.80 5.55
C LYS A 10 9.21 -18.83 5.64
N GLN A 11 9.18 -17.81 4.78
CA GLN A 11 10.18 -16.76 4.78
C GLN A 11 9.92 -15.81 5.95
N PRO A 12 10.96 -15.31 6.63
CA PRO A 12 10.77 -14.30 7.66
C PRO A 12 10.20 -13.01 7.05
N ALA A 13 9.44 -12.27 7.87
CA ALA A 13 8.94 -10.97 7.50
C ALA A 13 10.07 -9.97 7.28
N THR A 14 9.89 -9.08 6.31
CA THR A 14 10.85 -7.99 6.08
C THR A 14 10.74 -6.92 7.17
N GLU A 15 11.82 -6.22 7.47
CA GLU A 15 11.84 -5.13 8.46
C GLU A 15 10.74 -4.08 8.20
N LYS A 16 10.49 -3.74 6.92
CA LYS A 16 9.42 -2.82 6.52
C LYS A 16 8.03 -3.33 6.93
N GLN A 17 7.77 -4.63 6.77
CA GLN A 17 6.49 -5.22 7.16
C GLN A 17 6.36 -5.23 8.68
N ILE A 18 7.43 -5.57 9.42
CA ILE A 18 7.41 -5.56 10.89
C ILE A 18 7.15 -4.14 11.40
N ALA A 19 7.87 -3.13 10.91
CA ALA A 19 7.69 -1.74 11.30
C ALA A 19 6.26 -1.23 11.02
N TYR A 20 5.72 -1.57 9.84
CA TYR A 20 4.35 -1.20 9.49
C TYR A 20 3.32 -1.89 10.39
N ALA A 21 3.48 -3.19 10.64
CA ALA A 21 2.59 -3.96 11.51
C ALA A 21 2.63 -3.45 12.96
N THR A 22 3.80 -3.08 13.48
CA THR A 22 3.95 -2.49 14.81
C THR A 22 3.24 -1.14 14.92
N THR A 23 3.36 -0.29 13.90
CA THR A 23 2.66 1.00 13.87
C THR A 23 1.14 0.80 13.83
N LEU A 24 0.68 -0.21 13.07
CA LEU A 24 -0.74 -0.55 12.96
C LEU A 24 -1.29 -1.10 14.28
N ALA A 25 -0.54 -2.00 14.93
CA ALA A 25 -0.82 -2.52 16.26
C ALA A 25 -0.98 -1.40 17.29
N GLN A 26 -0.06 -0.42 17.32
CA GLN A 26 -0.13 0.73 18.22
C GLN A 26 -1.35 1.63 17.94
N ARG A 27 -1.69 1.86 16.67
CA ARG A 27 -2.83 2.71 16.30
C ARG A 27 -4.19 2.09 16.67
N HIS A 28 -4.30 0.78 16.59
CA HIS A 28 -5.54 0.05 16.85
C HIS A 28 -5.56 -0.61 18.24
N ASP A 29 -4.61 -0.28 19.11
CA ASP A 29 -4.40 -0.89 20.43
C ASP A 29 -4.47 -2.43 20.40
N THR A 30 -3.92 -3.02 19.34
CA THR A 30 -3.99 -4.47 19.07
C THR A 30 -2.60 -5.08 19.23
N LYS A 31 -2.48 -6.20 19.94
CA LYS A 31 -1.19 -6.89 20.10
C LYS A 31 -0.84 -7.71 18.86
N LEU A 32 0.42 -7.63 18.43
CA LEU A 32 0.97 -8.50 17.40
C LEU A 32 1.04 -9.95 17.93
N PRO A 33 0.52 -10.95 17.20
CA PRO A 33 0.61 -12.35 17.61
C PRO A 33 2.07 -12.81 17.75
N GLN A 34 2.37 -13.61 18.76
CA GLN A 34 3.73 -14.09 19.01
C GLN A 34 4.22 -14.97 17.85
N GLY A 35 5.43 -14.70 17.34
CA GLY A 35 6.03 -15.46 16.25
C GLY A 35 5.51 -15.12 14.85
N ILE A 36 4.59 -14.15 14.70
CA ILE A 36 4.05 -13.76 13.38
C ILE A 36 5.12 -13.20 12.43
N THR A 37 6.22 -12.67 12.97
CA THR A 37 7.36 -12.17 12.18
C THR A 37 8.18 -13.28 11.53
N ALA A 38 8.03 -14.54 11.96
CA ALA A 38 8.69 -15.69 11.34
C ALA A 38 8.03 -16.14 10.03
N ASP A 39 6.80 -15.68 9.76
CA ASP A 39 6.05 -16.00 8.56
C ASP A 39 5.57 -14.71 7.87
N ARG A 40 6.25 -14.37 6.78
CA ARG A 40 5.95 -13.20 5.94
C ARG A 40 4.51 -13.19 5.44
N ALA A 41 3.97 -14.35 5.08
CA ALA A 41 2.61 -14.46 4.56
C ALA A 41 1.60 -14.28 5.68
N ALA A 42 1.85 -14.85 6.86
CA ALA A 42 1.01 -14.64 8.04
C ALA A 42 0.99 -13.16 8.46
N LEU A 43 2.15 -12.50 8.52
CA LEU A 43 2.22 -11.07 8.84
C LEU A 43 1.49 -10.22 7.82
N SER A 44 1.64 -10.50 6.52
CA SER A 44 0.93 -9.77 5.46
C SER A 44 -0.59 -9.90 5.62
N LYS A 45 -1.10 -11.12 5.85
CA LYS A 45 -2.53 -11.36 6.07
C LYS A 45 -3.05 -10.61 7.30
N TRP A 46 -2.28 -10.58 8.38
CA TRP A 46 -2.64 -9.83 9.58
C TRP A 46 -2.70 -8.32 9.32
N ILE A 47 -1.68 -7.77 8.63
CA ILE A 47 -1.68 -6.37 8.19
C ILE A 47 -2.91 -6.08 7.33
N ASP A 48 -3.23 -6.96 6.38
CA ASP A 48 -4.37 -6.77 5.48
C ASP A 48 -5.74 -6.81 6.18
N ALA A 49 -5.84 -7.56 7.29
CA ALA A 49 -7.05 -7.60 8.11
C ALA A 49 -7.17 -6.39 9.05
N HIS A 50 -6.06 -5.79 9.47
CA HIS A 50 -6.04 -4.69 10.43
C HIS A 50 -5.83 -3.32 9.78
N LYS A 51 -5.49 -3.25 8.48
CA LYS A 51 -5.41 -1.99 7.76
C LYS A 51 -6.82 -1.41 7.64
N ALA A 52 -6.90 -0.08 7.65
CA ALA A 52 -8.14 0.61 7.36
C ALA A 52 -8.73 0.05 6.04
N PRO A 53 -10.03 -0.27 6.00
CA PRO A 53 -10.66 -0.74 4.78
C PRO A 53 -10.40 0.26 3.67
N ALA A 54 -10.22 -0.25 2.44
CA ALA A 54 -10.16 0.63 1.28
C ALA A 54 -11.42 1.51 1.29
N PRO A 55 -11.31 2.81 0.98
CA PRO A 55 -12.47 3.69 0.96
C PRO A 55 -13.54 3.07 0.04
N GLN A 56 -14.69 2.75 0.62
CA GLN A 56 -15.84 2.21 -0.10
C GLN A 56 -16.84 3.35 -0.35
N GLY A 57 -17.42 3.40 -1.56
CA GLY A 57 -18.44 4.38 -1.93
C GLY A 57 -18.13 5.14 -3.21
N ARG A 58 -18.95 6.15 -3.53
CA ARG A 58 -18.92 6.88 -4.82
C ARG A 58 -17.57 7.52 -5.17
N PHE A 59 -16.70 7.72 -4.19
CA PHE A 59 -15.38 8.34 -4.36
C PHE A 59 -14.21 7.35 -4.20
N SER A 60 -14.47 6.04 -4.14
CA SER A 60 -13.42 5.01 -4.02
C SER A 60 -12.42 5.04 -5.17
N ASP A 61 -12.91 5.42 -6.35
CA ASP A 61 -12.13 5.48 -7.58
C ASP A 61 -11.35 6.79 -7.68
N TYR A 62 -11.67 7.80 -6.87
CA TYR A 62 -10.99 9.10 -6.91
C TYR A 62 -9.64 9.01 -6.19
N PRO A 63 -8.61 9.75 -6.66
CA PRO A 63 -7.34 9.84 -5.96
C PRO A 63 -7.52 10.48 -4.58
N SER A 64 -6.72 10.02 -3.62
CA SER A 64 -6.68 10.64 -2.30
C SER A 64 -6.14 12.08 -2.35
N SER A 65 -6.52 12.93 -1.40
CA SER A 65 -5.99 14.31 -1.28
C SER A 65 -4.46 14.34 -1.24
N LYS A 66 -3.83 13.32 -0.65
CA LYS A 66 -2.37 13.18 -0.64
C LYS A 66 -1.78 12.92 -2.03
N GLN A 67 -2.43 12.07 -2.83
CA GLN A 67 -2.03 11.85 -4.23
C GLN A 67 -2.17 13.14 -5.03
N VAL A 68 -3.30 13.85 -4.90
CA VAL A 68 -3.54 15.12 -5.59
C VAL A 68 -2.47 16.15 -5.23
N ALA A 69 -2.23 16.40 -3.95
CA ALA A 69 -1.22 17.37 -3.50
C ALA A 69 0.19 17.02 -4.00
N PHE A 70 0.54 15.73 -4.05
CA PHE A 70 1.83 15.30 -4.58
C PHE A 70 1.91 15.49 -6.11
N ALA A 71 0.84 15.15 -6.84
CA ALA A 71 0.75 15.36 -8.27
C ALA A 71 0.83 16.84 -8.64
N GLU A 72 0.14 17.71 -7.92
CA GLU A 72 0.21 19.17 -8.09
C GLU A 72 1.62 19.71 -7.85
N ARG A 73 2.34 19.20 -6.83
CA ARG A 73 3.74 19.57 -6.60
C ARG A 73 4.63 19.21 -7.78
N ILE A 74 4.46 18.01 -8.32
CA ILE A 74 5.18 17.55 -9.52
C ILE A 74 4.81 18.42 -10.73
N ALA A 75 3.53 18.69 -10.94
CA ALA A 75 3.02 19.50 -12.05
C ALA A 75 3.61 20.91 -12.04
N ARG A 76 3.67 21.54 -10.86
CA ARG A 76 4.31 22.85 -10.68
C ARG A 76 5.80 22.81 -10.97
N LEU A 77 6.51 21.79 -10.47
CA LEU A 77 7.96 21.65 -10.67
C LEU A 77 8.30 21.43 -12.14
N LYS A 78 7.54 20.58 -12.84
CA LYS A 78 7.77 20.22 -14.25
C LYS A 78 7.06 21.14 -15.25
N ARG A 79 6.27 22.10 -14.76
CA ARG A 79 5.39 22.97 -15.57
C ARG A 79 4.49 22.17 -16.53
N ASN A 80 4.06 21.00 -16.10
CA ASN A 80 3.19 20.11 -16.87
C ASN A 80 1.96 19.77 -16.03
N PRO A 81 0.76 20.27 -16.40
CA PRO A 81 -0.44 20.06 -15.59
C PRO A 81 -0.82 18.58 -15.51
N VAL A 82 -1.51 18.22 -14.41
CA VAL A 82 -2.08 16.89 -14.26
C VAL A 82 -3.31 16.78 -15.19
N PRO A 83 -3.42 15.73 -16.02
CA PRO A 83 -4.58 15.52 -16.87
C PRO A 83 -5.89 15.35 -16.06
N PRO A 84 -7.03 15.91 -16.50
CA PRO A 84 -8.30 15.87 -15.78
C PRO A 84 -8.79 14.45 -15.41
N GLU A 85 -8.53 13.47 -16.27
CA GLU A 85 -8.89 12.06 -16.07
C GLU A 85 -8.20 11.45 -14.84
N CYS A 86 -7.02 11.93 -14.47
CA CYS A 86 -6.32 11.48 -13.28
C CYS A 86 -7.11 11.82 -12.01
N PHE A 87 -7.90 12.91 -12.00
CA PHE A 87 -8.70 13.30 -10.84
C PHE A 87 -9.95 12.44 -10.63
N ARG A 88 -10.30 11.58 -11.58
CA ARG A 88 -11.45 10.65 -11.49
C ARG A 88 -11.03 9.21 -11.25
N ASP A 89 -9.76 8.89 -11.46
CA ASP A 89 -9.21 7.54 -11.31
C ASP A 89 -7.87 7.58 -10.57
N ARG A 90 -7.85 7.00 -9.37
CA ARG A 90 -6.69 6.93 -8.49
C ARG A 90 -5.53 6.14 -9.08
N ALA A 91 -5.81 5.16 -9.95
CA ALA A 91 -4.80 4.36 -10.62
C ALA A 91 -4.16 5.15 -11.76
N LEU A 92 -4.95 5.92 -12.54
CA LEU A 92 -4.41 6.87 -13.52
C LEU A 92 -3.54 7.94 -12.83
N MET A 93 -4.02 8.51 -11.71
CA MET A 93 -3.23 9.45 -10.91
C MET A 93 -1.91 8.83 -10.44
N SER A 94 -1.93 7.59 -9.93
CA SER A 94 -0.72 6.90 -9.49
C SER A 94 0.28 6.72 -10.63
N ARG A 95 -0.19 6.25 -11.80
CA ARG A 95 0.66 6.06 -12.98
C ARG A 95 1.26 7.39 -13.44
N TRP A 96 0.47 8.45 -13.50
CA TRP A 96 0.96 9.78 -13.87
C TRP A 96 2.03 10.28 -12.89
N ILE A 97 1.79 10.14 -11.58
CA ILE A 97 2.76 10.47 -10.54
C ILE A 97 4.05 9.68 -10.75
N ASP A 98 3.97 8.36 -10.90
CA ASP A 98 5.14 7.47 -11.03
C ASP A 98 5.98 7.82 -12.26
N SER A 99 5.34 8.14 -13.39
CA SER A 99 6.02 8.60 -14.61
C SER A 99 6.63 9.99 -14.49
N ASN A 100 6.17 10.82 -13.55
CA ASN A 100 6.61 12.20 -13.40
C ASN A 100 7.37 12.49 -12.11
N LYS A 101 7.63 11.48 -11.26
CA LYS A 101 8.42 11.64 -10.03
C LYS A 101 9.76 12.32 -10.35
N PRO A 102 10.12 13.40 -9.62
CA PRO A 102 11.43 14.01 -9.76
C PRO A 102 12.50 12.97 -9.41
N ARG A 103 13.49 12.83 -10.30
CA ARG A 103 14.69 12.02 -10.08
C ARG A 103 15.67 12.77 -9.20
#